data_AF-A0A7C2VE01-F1
#
_entry.id   AF-A0A7C2VE01-F1
#
_cell.length_a   1.000
_cell.length_b   1.000
_cell.length_c   1.000
_cell.angle_alpha   90.00
_cell.angle_beta   90.00
_cell.angle_gamma   90.00
#
_symmetry.space_group_name_H-M   'P 1'
#
loop_
_entity.id
_entity.type
_entity.pdbx_description
1 polymer ?
#
loop_
_entity_poly.entity_id
_entity_poly.type
_entity_poly.pdbx_seq_one_letter_code
_entity_poly.pdbx_strand_id
1 'polypeptide(L)'
;MPERLLECAPHNPMGWVSPASERETVCLARAWFRLLSDSRRSPTIMPSVIICSDHRLPARFGGKGCDGMNRWQELLTLDYGVRLPPKTDYGIGLIGCGSIANHAHLPAYQKFGFRVVACCDIREDAARQTAQRFGIPKWFTDYRRLLELSEVDIVDIAIHQQGRVEIVQAAAQAGKHILIQKPFAHRMEDALAMVEACEKAGVKLMVNQQARYAPGHRFAKLLVERGFLGEVFHLTHHVRGNQDGGWPAETPNFLIVDHGIHYLDLMRYWTGREPQAVLATTVRMPGQRAISPMVYSITLAFDEHLMANLWFNDVVQGKDSHYEFTIDGTQGLVRGNATQVTVALKDADPPILRLELKGSWFPDAFAATMAELMRAIQEGDEPAISGRDNLKTLRLALGAVQSSEELRPISL
;
A
#
# COMPACT_ATOMS: atom_id res chain seq x y z
N MET A 1 59.21 -23.02 -17.17
CA MET A 1 58.65 -22.86 -18.53
C MET A 1 57.28 -23.51 -18.56
N PRO A 2 56.24 -22.85 -19.08
CA PRO A 2 55.55 -21.83 -18.29
C PRO A 2 54.00 -21.89 -18.37
N GLU A 3 53.39 -21.14 -17.46
CA GLU A 3 52.20 -20.26 -17.64
C GLU A 3 50.97 -20.75 -18.42
N ARG A 4 49.80 -20.61 -17.78
CA ARG A 4 48.88 -19.51 -18.12
C ARG A 4 47.82 -19.29 -17.04
N LEU A 5 47.95 -18.14 -16.39
CA LEU A 5 46.86 -17.33 -15.87
C LEU A 5 45.80 -17.16 -16.97
N LEU A 6 44.52 -17.33 -16.61
CA LEU A 6 43.44 -16.64 -17.30
C LEU A 6 42.72 -15.79 -16.26
N GLU A 7 42.92 -14.50 -16.44
CA GLU A 7 42.36 -13.37 -15.72
C GLU A 7 40.83 -13.43 -15.74
N CYS A 8 40.21 -13.31 -14.58
CA CYS A 8 38.82 -12.84 -14.47
C CYS A 8 38.83 -11.33 -14.69
N ALA A 9 38.51 -10.91 -15.91
CA ALA A 9 38.07 -9.54 -16.21
C ALA A 9 36.57 -9.37 -15.85
N PRO A 10 36.10 -8.14 -15.62
CA PRO A 10 35.17 -7.82 -14.55
C PRO A 10 33.70 -8.09 -14.87
N HIS A 11 32.93 -8.29 -13.79
CA HIS A 11 31.47 -8.30 -13.78
C HIS A 11 30.88 -7.15 -14.60
N ASN A 12 30.15 -7.51 -15.65
CA ASN A 12 29.16 -6.66 -16.30
C ASN A 12 27.85 -6.72 -15.47
N PRO A 13 27.41 -5.63 -14.83
CA PRO A 13 26.18 -5.62 -14.05
C PRO A 13 25.03 -5.14 -14.92
N MET A 14 24.57 -5.94 -15.88
CA MET A 14 23.25 -5.79 -16.52
C MET A 14 22.95 -7.04 -17.35
N GLY A 15 21.98 -7.84 -16.92
CA GLY A 15 21.55 -9.06 -17.58
C GLY A 15 20.02 -9.16 -17.60
N TRP A 16 19.41 -8.42 -18.51
CA TRP A 16 18.06 -8.66 -19.00
C TRP A 16 17.98 -10.03 -19.68
N VAL A 17 16.89 -10.77 -19.47
CA VAL A 17 16.51 -11.91 -20.32
C VAL A 17 15.15 -11.60 -20.97
N SER A 18 15.16 -11.53 -22.30
CA SER A 18 14.01 -11.47 -23.19
C SER A 18 13.37 -12.87 -23.33
N PRO A 19 12.04 -13.00 -23.52
CA PRO A 19 11.36 -14.29 -23.54
C PRO A 19 11.46 -14.98 -24.90
N ALA A 20 11.82 -16.27 -24.90
CA ALA A 20 11.70 -17.12 -26.08
C ALA A 20 10.99 -18.44 -25.77
N SER A 21 9.91 -18.66 -26.52
CA SER A 21 9.26 -19.91 -26.93
C SER A 21 8.33 -20.64 -25.95
N GLU A 22 7.05 -20.34 -26.10
CA GLU A 22 5.93 -21.27 -25.96
C GLU A 22 6.20 -22.55 -26.79
N ARG A 23 6.43 -23.70 -26.15
CA ARG A 23 6.07 -25.03 -26.70
C ARG A 23 6.32 -26.24 -25.78
N GLU A 24 6.90 -26.09 -24.59
CA GLU A 24 7.15 -27.25 -23.71
C GLU A 24 6.18 -27.40 -22.51
N THR A 25 5.27 -26.45 -22.29
CA THR A 25 4.31 -26.51 -21.17
C THR A 25 3.06 -27.38 -21.45
N VAL A 26 2.91 -27.91 -22.66
CA VAL A 26 1.68 -28.64 -23.07
C VAL A 26 1.71 -30.14 -22.71
N CYS A 27 2.87 -30.72 -22.37
CA CYS A 27 2.96 -32.16 -22.10
C CYS A 27 2.78 -32.57 -20.62
N LEU A 28 2.95 -31.65 -19.65
CA LEU A 28 2.77 -31.97 -18.22
C LEU A 28 1.33 -31.78 -17.71
N ALA A 29 0.51 -30.98 -18.40
CA ALA A 29 -0.89 -30.77 -18.04
C ALA A 29 -1.82 -31.97 -18.37
N ARG A 30 -1.42 -32.86 -19.29
CA ARG A 30 -2.21 -34.03 -19.68
C ARG A 30 -2.03 -35.25 -18.76
N ALA A 31 -0.93 -35.33 -18.00
CA ALA A 31 -0.67 -36.44 -17.08
C ALA A 31 -1.44 -36.32 -15.76
N TRP A 32 -1.74 -35.10 -15.30
CA TRP A 32 -2.51 -34.85 -14.07
C TRP A 32 -4.01 -35.14 -14.22
N PHE A 33 -4.58 -35.00 -15.41
CA PHE A 33 -6.01 -35.23 -15.65
C PHE A 33 -6.43 -36.72 -15.67
N ARG A 34 -5.50 -37.66 -15.88
CA ARG A 34 -5.83 -39.10 -15.94
C ARG A 34 -5.86 -39.79 -14.57
N LEU A 35 -5.18 -39.26 -13.56
CA LEU A 35 -5.13 -39.85 -12.21
C LEU A 35 -6.34 -39.50 -11.32
N LEU A 36 -7.20 -38.57 -11.75
CA LEU A 36 -8.45 -38.22 -11.05
C LEU A 36 -9.69 -38.99 -11.57
N SER A 37 -9.52 -39.87 -12.56
CA SER A 37 -10.64 -40.58 -13.19
C SER A 37 -10.93 -41.97 -12.61
N ASP A 38 -10.15 -42.43 -11.62
CA ASP A 38 -10.29 -43.78 -11.09
C ASP A 38 -10.26 -43.83 -9.56
N SER A 39 -11.28 -43.25 -8.92
CA SER A 39 -11.64 -43.59 -7.55
C SER A 39 -13.14 -43.42 -7.31
N ARG A 40 -13.89 -44.48 -7.60
CA ARG A 40 -15.25 -44.66 -7.06
C ARG A 40 -15.13 -44.84 -5.54
N ARG A 41 -15.38 -43.79 -4.74
CA ARG A 41 -15.97 -43.85 -3.38
C ARG A 41 -16.08 -42.46 -2.73
N SER A 42 -17.31 -42.14 -2.30
CA SER A 42 -17.78 -41.03 -1.44
C SER A 42 -18.00 -39.65 -2.09
N PRO A 43 -19.19 -39.02 -1.94
CA PRO A 43 -19.46 -37.67 -2.43
C PRO A 43 -18.97 -36.65 -1.42
N THR A 44 -17.69 -36.29 -1.47
CA THR A 44 -17.22 -35.05 -0.85
C THR A 44 -17.74 -33.91 -1.73
N ILE A 45 -18.75 -33.19 -1.25
CA ILE A 45 -19.22 -31.94 -1.86
C ILE A 45 -18.03 -30.98 -1.86
N MET A 46 -17.32 -30.84 -2.99
CA MET A 46 -16.42 -29.71 -3.16
C MET A 46 -17.30 -28.46 -3.15
N PRO A 47 -17.05 -27.46 -2.28
CA PRO A 47 -17.77 -26.20 -2.37
C PRO A 47 -17.56 -25.64 -3.77
N SER A 48 -18.66 -25.40 -4.48
CA SER A 48 -18.69 -24.77 -5.80
C SER A 48 -17.95 -23.44 -5.70
N VAL A 49 -16.76 -23.32 -6.30
CA VAL A 49 -16.03 -22.05 -6.37
C VAL A 49 -16.38 -21.36 -7.69
N ILE A 50 -16.78 -20.09 -7.64
CA ILE A 50 -16.83 -19.24 -8.83
C ILE A 50 -15.55 -18.39 -8.88
N ILE A 51 -14.87 -18.44 -10.01
CA ILE A 51 -13.78 -17.53 -10.37
C ILE A 51 -14.37 -16.55 -11.38
N CYS A 52 -14.42 -15.26 -11.04
CA CYS A 52 -14.85 -14.21 -11.96
C CYS A 52 -13.65 -13.35 -12.35
N SER A 53 -13.16 -13.51 -13.58
CA SER A 53 -12.12 -12.66 -14.16
C SER A 53 -12.64 -11.30 -14.65
N ASP A 54 -13.94 -11.19 -14.94
CA ASP A 54 -14.56 -10.01 -15.58
C ASP A 54 -15.66 -9.33 -14.76
N HIS A 55 -15.72 -9.59 -13.44
CA HIS A 55 -16.77 -9.06 -12.56
C HIS A 55 -18.21 -9.40 -13.03
N ARG A 56 -18.35 -10.48 -13.79
CA ARG A 56 -19.65 -11.00 -14.25
C ARG A 56 -19.78 -12.45 -13.82
N LEU A 57 -20.93 -12.79 -13.24
CA LEU A 57 -21.25 -14.17 -12.93
C LEU A 57 -21.42 -14.98 -14.24
N PRO A 58 -20.96 -16.25 -14.28
CA PRO A 58 -21.22 -17.12 -15.43
C PRO A 58 -22.71 -17.28 -15.73
N ALA A 59 -23.10 -17.28 -17.01
CA ALA A 59 -24.50 -17.28 -17.47
C ALA A 59 -25.38 -18.42 -16.93
N ARG A 60 -24.77 -19.56 -16.53
CA ARG A 60 -25.46 -20.70 -15.89
C ARG A 60 -26.06 -20.39 -14.51
N PHE A 61 -25.74 -19.23 -13.93
CA PHE A 61 -26.25 -18.76 -12.65
C PHE A 61 -27.25 -17.59 -12.81
N GLY A 62 -27.77 -17.34 -14.01
CA GLY A 62 -28.69 -16.24 -14.34
C GLY A 62 -30.19 -16.53 -14.19
N GLY A 63 -30.59 -17.53 -13.40
CA GLY A 63 -31.98 -17.99 -13.28
C GLY A 63 -32.61 -17.70 -11.90
N LYS A 64 -33.80 -17.11 -11.91
CA LYS A 64 -34.64 -16.59 -10.79
C LYS A 64 -34.62 -17.38 -9.46
N GLY A 65 -34.42 -16.63 -8.38
CA GLY A 65 -35.10 -16.83 -7.08
C GLY A 65 -34.30 -17.57 -6.01
N CYS A 66 -33.53 -16.84 -5.19
CA CYS A 66 -33.11 -17.15 -3.80
C CYS A 66 -32.36 -15.92 -3.26
N ASP A 67 -32.60 -15.47 -2.02
CA ASP A 67 -32.00 -14.25 -1.43
C ASP A 67 -30.46 -14.20 -1.46
N GLY A 68 -29.78 -15.36 -1.57
CA GLY A 68 -28.32 -15.47 -1.76
C GLY A 68 -27.80 -14.94 -3.10
N MET A 69 -28.62 -14.92 -4.17
CA MET A 69 -28.24 -14.35 -5.47
C MET A 69 -28.08 -12.84 -5.45
N ASN A 70 -28.69 -12.15 -4.48
CA ASN A 70 -28.63 -10.69 -4.38
C ASN A 70 -27.27 -10.21 -3.83
N ARG A 71 -26.69 -10.92 -2.86
CA ARG A 71 -25.43 -10.49 -2.21
C ARG A 71 -24.23 -10.50 -3.16
N TRP A 72 -24.08 -11.53 -4.00
CA TRP A 72 -22.96 -11.55 -4.96
C TRP A 72 -23.12 -10.49 -6.04
N GLN A 73 -24.35 -10.24 -6.50
CA GLN A 73 -24.60 -9.17 -7.48
C GLN A 73 -24.29 -7.80 -6.88
N GLU A 74 -24.76 -7.52 -5.66
CA GLU A 74 -24.45 -6.27 -4.95
C GLU A 74 -22.94 -6.11 -4.77
N LEU A 75 -22.25 -7.15 -4.29
CA LEU A 75 -20.81 -7.15 -4.06
C LEU A 75 -20.01 -6.89 -5.35
N LEU A 76 -20.44 -7.44 -6.49
CA LEU A 76 -19.80 -7.20 -7.78
C LEU A 76 -20.02 -5.78 -8.33
N THR A 77 -20.97 -5.01 -7.77
CA THR A 77 -21.19 -3.59 -8.10
C THR A 77 -20.39 -2.62 -7.22
N LEU A 78 -19.63 -3.12 -6.24
CA LEU A 78 -18.84 -2.26 -5.36
C LEU A 78 -17.78 -1.49 -6.16
N ASP A 79 -17.90 -0.16 -6.15
CA ASP A 79 -16.93 0.73 -6.76
C ASP A 79 -15.77 1.02 -5.79
N TYR A 80 -14.71 0.25 -5.95
CA TYR A 80 -13.42 0.39 -5.26
C TYR A 80 -12.39 1.18 -6.06
N GLY A 81 -12.76 1.69 -7.25
CA GLY A 81 -11.84 2.37 -8.15
C GLY A 81 -11.41 3.75 -7.67
N VAL A 82 -10.49 4.36 -8.43
CA VAL A 82 -10.05 5.74 -8.20
C VAL A 82 -11.22 6.69 -8.49
N ARG A 83 -11.62 7.48 -7.49
CA ARG A 83 -12.66 8.49 -7.63
C ARG A 83 -12.04 9.87 -7.78
N LEU A 84 -12.10 10.43 -8.99
CA LEU A 84 -11.68 11.80 -9.24
C LEU A 84 -12.70 12.81 -8.67
N PRO A 85 -12.26 13.94 -8.12
CA PRO A 85 -13.15 15.05 -7.79
C PRO A 85 -13.54 15.87 -9.03
N PRO A 86 -14.54 16.77 -8.92
CA PRO A 86 -14.98 17.62 -10.05
C PRO A 86 -13.84 18.45 -10.68
N LYS A 87 -12.96 19.02 -9.86
CA LYS A 87 -11.78 19.78 -10.31
C LYS A 87 -10.49 18.99 -10.09
N THR A 88 -9.68 18.81 -11.14
CA THR A 88 -8.41 18.05 -11.09
C THR A 88 -7.21 18.79 -11.69
N ASP A 89 -7.38 20.05 -12.10
CA ASP A 89 -6.39 20.86 -12.83
C ASP A 89 -5.46 21.69 -11.92
N TYR A 90 -5.44 21.37 -10.62
CA TYR A 90 -4.51 21.95 -9.64
C TYR A 90 -3.06 21.75 -10.10
N GLY A 91 -2.26 22.80 -10.00
CA GLY A 91 -0.84 22.73 -10.32
C GLY A 91 -0.05 22.02 -9.21
N ILE A 92 0.62 20.93 -9.56
CA ILE A 92 1.42 20.13 -8.64
C ILE A 92 2.89 20.51 -8.78
N GLY A 93 3.53 20.85 -7.66
CA GLY A 93 4.97 21.00 -7.53
C GLY A 93 5.56 19.77 -6.82
N LEU A 94 6.36 18.97 -7.52
CA LEU A 94 7.00 17.78 -6.95
C LEU A 94 8.35 18.14 -6.29
N ILE A 95 8.57 17.74 -5.05
CA ILE A 95 9.86 17.85 -4.35
C ILE A 95 10.38 16.45 -4.05
N GLY A 96 11.52 16.09 -4.65
CA GLY A 96 12.13 14.77 -4.60
C GLY A 96 11.93 14.00 -5.91
N CYS A 97 12.97 13.94 -6.72
CA CYS A 97 12.99 13.25 -8.01
C CYS A 97 13.58 11.83 -7.89
N GLY A 98 13.26 11.16 -6.78
CA GLY A 98 13.73 9.81 -6.48
C GLY A 98 12.92 8.71 -7.16
N SER A 99 13.20 7.46 -6.75
CA SER A 99 12.56 6.26 -7.31
C SER A 99 11.03 6.28 -7.14
N ILE A 100 10.52 6.65 -5.97
CA ILE A 100 9.08 6.62 -5.71
C ILE A 100 8.33 7.63 -6.58
N ALA A 101 8.90 8.82 -6.80
CA ALA A 101 8.32 9.81 -7.69
C ALA A 101 8.30 9.33 -9.15
N ASN A 102 9.42 8.80 -9.63
CA ASN A 102 9.60 8.37 -11.02
C ASN A 102 8.88 7.06 -11.39
N HIS A 103 8.57 6.20 -10.41
CA HIS A 103 7.94 4.90 -10.65
C HIS A 103 6.49 4.83 -10.17
N ALA A 104 6.05 5.73 -9.29
CA ALA A 104 4.70 5.73 -8.74
C ALA A 104 3.96 7.04 -8.99
N HIS A 105 4.39 8.15 -8.38
CA HIS A 105 3.64 9.43 -8.42
C HIS A 105 3.47 9.96 -9.85
N LEU A 106 4.58 10.20 -10.57
CA LEU A 106 4.52 10.80 -11.90
C LEU A 106 3.86 9.89 -12.95
N PRO A 107 4.07 8.55 -12.95
CA PRO A 107 3.27 7.65 -13.78
C PRO A 107 1.77 7.70 -13.44
N ALA A 108 1.40 7.84 -12.16
CA ALA A 108 0.00 8.02 -11.76
C ALA A 108 -0.57 9.32 -12.33
N TYR A 109 0.19 10.41 -12.19
CA TYR A 109 -0.23 11.73 -12.64
C TYR A 109 -0.37 11.80 -14.15
N GLN A 110 0.53 11.19 -14.92
CA GLN A 110 0.38 11.03 -16.37
C GLN A 110 -0.87 10.20 -16.74
N LYS A 111 -1.08 9.05 -16.08
CA LYS A 111 -2.23 8.18 -16.36
C LYS A 111 -3.57 8.87 -16.13
N PHE A 112 -3.66 9.71 -15.09
CA PHE A 112 -4.90 10.40 -14.71
C PHE A 112 -4.96 11.87 -15.15
N GLY A 113 -3.96 12.35 -15.89
CA GLY A 113 -3.95 13.71 -16.45
C GLY A 113 -3.76 14.83 -15.43
N PHE A 114 -3.08 14.57 -14.31
CA PHE A 114 -2.81 15.60 -13.31
C PHE A 114 -1.67 16.53 -13.74
N ARG A 115 -1.83 17.83 -13.49
CA ARG A 115 -0.94 18.87 -14.00
C ARG A 115 0.28 19.05 -13.09
N VAL A 116 1.44 18.56 -13.51
CA VAL A 116 2.72 18.83 -12.82
C VAL A 116 3.39 20.07 -13.42
N VAL A 117 3.54 21.11 -12.61
CA VAL A 117 4.04 22.43 -13.02
C VAL A 117 5.55 22.52 -12.92
N ALA A 118 6.11 21.95 -11.86
CA ALA A 118 7.54 21.97 -11.60
C ALA A 118 7.97 20.75 -10.79
N CYS A 119 9.24 20.36 -10.92
CA CYS A 119 9.88 19.42 -10.01
C CYS A 119 11.16 19.98 -9.39
N CYS A 120 11.55 19.45 -8.24
CA CYS A 120 12.74 19.88 -7.53
C CYS A 120 13.50 18.67 -6.98
N ASP A 121 14.83 18.70 -7.06
CA ASP A 121 15.72 17.77 -6.37
C ASP A 121 17.05 18.46 -6.08
N ILE A 122 17.67 18.18 -4.93
CA ILE A 122 18.99 18.74 -4.60
C ILE A 122 20.07 18.33 -5.62
N ARG A 123 19.85 17.23 -6.35
CA ARG A 123 20.69 16.79 -7.45
C ARG A 123 20.12 17.28 -8.78
N GLU A 124 20.86 18.18 -9.43
CA GLU A 124 20.45 18.81 -10.69
C GLU A 124 20.13 17.79 -11.80
N ASP A 125 20.96 16.74 -11.92
CA ASP A 125 20.78 15.69 -12.91
C ASP A 125 19.47 14.94 -12.70
N ALA A 126 19.11 14.62 -11.46
CA ALA A 126 17.86 13.95 -11.11
C ALA A 126 16.64 14.83 -11.45
N ALA A 127 16.68 16.13 -11.11
CA ALA A 127 15.64 17.09 -11.41
C ALA A 127 15.43 17.24 -12.93
N ARG A 128 16.52 17.44 -13.68
CA ARG A 128 16.49 17.61 -15.13
C ARG A 128 16.01 16.35 -15.86
N GLN A 129 16.50 15.16 -15.47
CA GLN A 129 16.09 13.90 -16.09
C GLN A 129 14.61 13.61 -15.84
N THR A 130 14.13 13.86 -14.61
CA THR A 130 12.72 13.67 -14.27
C THR A 130 11.83 14.64 -15.05
N ALA A 131 12.22 15.92 -15.14
CA ALA A 131 11.49 16.90 -15.93
C ALA A 131 11.42 16.52 -17.40
N GLN A 132 12.53 16.08 -17.99
CA GLN A 132 12.59 15.63 -19.37
C GLN A 132 11.71 14.39 -19.60
N ARG A 133 11.80 13.39 -18.72
CA ARG A 133 11.06 12.12 -18.85
C ARG A 133 9.54 12.31 -18.81
N PHE A 134 9.06 13.23 -17.98
CA PHE A 134 7.63 13.43 -17.74
C PHE A 134 7.06 14.69 -18.41
N GLY A 135 7.89 15.45 -19.13
CA GLY A 135 7.46 16.69 -19.79
C GLY A 135 7.11 17.81 -18.81
N ILE A 136 7.78 17.87 -17.64
CA ILE A 136 7.52 18.89 -16.62
C ILE A 136 8.20 20.21 -17.06
N PRO A 137 7.47 21.34 -17.15
CA PRO A 137 7.99 22.57 -17.77
C PRO A 137 9.18 23.21 -17.05
N LYS A 138 9.24 23.09 -15.72
CA LYS A 138 10.23 23.77 -14.87
C LYS A 138 10.88 22.76 -13.93
N TRP A 139 12.17 22.93 -13.67
CA TRP A 139 12.86 22.19 -12.63
C TRP A 139 13.79 23.11 -11.83
N PHE A 140 14.02 22.74 -10.57
CA PHE A 140 14.84 23.51 -9.64
C PHE A 140 15.72 22.59 -8.79
N THR A 141 16.77 23.17 -8.20
CA THR A 141 17.59 22.52 -7.16
C THR A 141 17.32 23.07 -5.76
N ASP A 142 16.54 24.16 -5.66
CA ASP A 142 16.04 24.73 -4.41
C ASP A 142 14.52 24.76 -4.44
N TYR A 143 13.90 24.07 -3.48
CA TYR A 143 12.44 23.97 -3.39
C TYR A 143 11.78 25.33 -3.15
N ARG A 144 12.48 26.30 -2.57
CA ARG A 144 11.93 27.65 -2.32
C ARG A 144 11.52 28.33 -3.62
N ARG A 145 12.30 28.13 -4.69
CA ARG A 145 12.00 28.65 -6.04
C ARG A 145 10.75 28.00 -6.64
N LEU A 146 10.50 26.73 -6.33
CA LEU A 146 9.27 26.04 -6.70
C LEU A 146 8.06 26.60 -5.93
N LEU A 147 8.21 26.90 -4.64
CA LEU A 147 7.14 27.46 -3.79
C LEU A 147 6.72 28.89 -4.19
N GLU A 148 7.63 29.67 -4.79
CA GLU A 148 7.34 31.01 -5.34
C GLU A 148 6.38 30.99 -6.55
N LEU A 149 6.17 29.83 -7.18
CA LEU A 149 5.30 29.73 -8.35
C LEU A 149 3.83 29.88 -7.93
N SER A 150 3.16 30.90 -8.48
CA SER A 150 1.72 31.10 -8.32
C SER A 150 0.89 29.98 -8.95
N GLU A 151 1.43 29.29 -9.94
CA GLU A 151 0.81 28.15 -10.61
C GLU A 151 0.82 26.86 -9.76
N VAL A 152 1.58 26.80 -8.67
CA VAL A 152 1.62 25.62 -7.78
C VAL A 152 0.56 25.79 -6.70
N ASP A 153 -0.41 24.88 -6.66
CA ASP A 153 -1.46 24.81 -5.62
C ASP A 153 -1.13 23.75 -4.56
N ILE A 154 -0.57 22.63 -5.01
CA ILE A 154 -0.24 21.45 -4.18
C ILE A 154 1.24 21.13 -4.32
N VAL A 155 1.90 20.86 -3.20
CA VAL A 155 3.27 20.35 -3.15
C VAL A 155 3.24 18.87 -2.81
N ASP A 156 3.86 18.06 -3.66
CA ASP A 156 4.05 16.61 -3.46
C ASP A 156 5.48 16.35 -2.98
N ILE A 157 5.62 15.98 -1.70
CA ILE A 157 6.90 15.80 -1.02
C ILE A 157 7.26 14.31 -1.02
N ALA A 158 8.13 13.91 -1.94
CA ALA A 158 8.57 12.54 -2.20
C ALA A 158 10.08 12.32 -1.89
N ILE A 159 10.66 13.15 -1.03
CA ILE A 159 12.02 12.97 -0.51
C ILE A 159 12.08 11.93 0.62
N HIS A 160 13.30 11.51 0.99
CA HIS A 160 13.53 10.85 2.28
C HIS A 160 13.20 11.79 3.46
N GLN A 161 13.26 11.28 4.68
CA GLN A 161 12.68 11.88 5.87
C GLN A 161 13.38 13.18 6.27
N GLN A 162 14.69 13.24 6.08
CA GLN A 162 15.50 14.40 6.43
C GLN A 162 15.07 15.62 5.60
N GLY A 163 14.78 16.73 6.29
CA GLY A 163 14.38 18.01 5.67
C GLY A 163 12.88 18.17 5.45
N ARG A 164 12.04 17.16 5.73
CA ARG A 164 10.58 17.26 5.52
C ARG A 164 9.91 18.32 6.39
N VAL A 165 10.30 18.45 7.66
CA VAL A 165 9.72 19.46 8.57
C VAL A 165 9.91 20.88 8.00
N GLU A 166 11.13 21.21 7.57
CA GLU A 166 11.45 22.52 7.00
C GLU A 166 10.65 22.78 5.71
N ILE A 167 10.57 21.79 4.82
CA ILE A 167 9.84 21.90 3.55
C ILE A 167 8.34 22.06 3.79
N VAL A 168 7.77 21.28 4.72
CA VAL A 168 6.34 21.39 5.07
C VAL A 168 6.02 22.75 5.66
N GLN A 169 6.85 23.26 6.59
CA GLN A 169 6.67 24.59 7.16
C GLN A 169 6.77 25.69 6.09
N ALA A 170 7.74 25.59 5.17
CA ALA A 170 7.88 26.53 4.07
C ALA A 170 6.69 26.48 3.09
N ALA A 171 6.21 25.29 2.74
CA ALA A 171 5.06 25.11 1.87
C ALA A 171 3.77 25.64 2.51
N ALA A 172 3.57 25.37 3.81
CA ALA A 172 2.45 25.90 4.58
C ALA A 172 2.50 27.44 4.65
N GLN A 173 3.66 28.03 4.92
CA GLN A 173 3.84 29.49 4.92
C GLN A 173 3.56 30.10 3.53
N ALA A 174 3.88 29.39 2.45
CA ALA A 174 3.57 29.79 1.08
C ALA A 174 2.10 29.53 0.68
N GLY A 175 1.26 29.06 1.60
CA GLY A 175 -0.16 28.79 1.37
C GLY A 175 -0.43 27.60 0.44
N LYS A 176 0.50 26.65 0.34
CA LYS A 176 0.38 25.48 -0.55
C LYS A 176 -0.17 24.28 0.22
N HIS A 177 -1.09 23.55 -0.39
CA HIS A 177 -1.54 22.27 0.13
C HIS A 177 -0.44 21.21 -0.04
N ILE A 178 -0.45 20.16 0.79
CA ILE A 178 0.67 19.23 0.87
C ILE A 178 0.20 17.78 0.81
N LEU A 179 0.75 17.03 -0.13
CA LEU A 179 0.82 15.57 -0.08
C LEU A 179 2.26 15.18 0.31
N ILE A 180 2.44 14.35 1.33
CA ILE A 180 3.77 13.93 1.80
C ILE A 180 3.88 12.41 1.87
N GLN A 181 5.03 11.87 1.44
CA GLN A 181 5.30 10.45 1.55
C GLN A 181 5.26 9.95 3.00
N LYS A 182 4.68 8.76 3.21
CA LYS A 182 4.79 8.03 4.47
C LYS A 182 6.21 7.49 4.72
N PRO A 183 6.55 7.18 5.98
CA PRO A 183 5.94 7.78 7.17
C PRO A 183 6.31 9.26 7.13
N PHE A 184 5.38 10.17 7.39
CA PHE A 184 5.68 11.60 7.19
C PHE A 184 6.78 12.10 8.15
N ALA A 185 6.92 11.47 9.33
CA ALA A 185 8.05 11.63 10.26
C ALA A 185 8.47 10.30 10.91
N HIS A 186 9.65 10.27 11.53
CA HIS A 186 10.13 9.18 12.40
C HIS A 186 9.99 9.47 13.89
N ARG A 187 9.66 10.72 14.24
CA ARG A 187 9.50 11.20 15.60
C ARG A 187 8.13 11.84 15.73
N MET A 188 7.49 11.64 16.88
CA MET A 188 6.17 12.22 17.12
C MET A 188 6.24 13.76 17.14
N GLU A 189 7.32 14.34 17.67
CA GLU A 189 7.47 15.78 17.76
C GLU A 189 7.55 16.45 16.37
N ASP A 190 8.30 15.83 15.45
CA ASP A 190 8.42 16.32 14.06
C ASP A 190 7.07 16.23 13.33
N ALA A 191 6.34 15.13 13.53
CA ALA A 191 5.01 14.94 12.97
C ALA A 191 4.01 16.00 13.49
N LEU A 192 4.01 16.25 14.80
CA LEU A 192 3.17 17.28 15.42
C LEU A 192 3.51 18.67 14.88
N ALA A 193 4.79 19.03 14.83
CA ALA A 193 5.24 20.32 14.31
C ALA A 193 4.78 20.57 12.87
N MET A 194 4.78 19.54 12.02
CA MET A 194 4.29 19.63 10.64
C MET A 194 2.76 19.82 10.58
N VAL A 195 2.01 19.07 11.38
CA VAL A 195 0.54 19.20 11.47
C VAL A 195 0.16 20.61 11.94
N GLU A 196 0.73 21.07 13.05
CA GLU A 196 0.45 22.39 13.63
C GLU A 196 0.79 23.54 12.67
N ALA A 197 1.90 23.42 11.93
CA ALA A 197 2.27 24.42 10.92
C ALA A 197 1.23 24.54 9.80
N CYS A 198 0.72 23.41 9.33
CA CYS A 198 -0.29 23.39 8.26
C CYS A 198 -1.65 23.91 8.74
N GLU A 199 -2.05 23.55 9.96
CA GLU A 199 -3.29 24.02 10.57
C GLU A 199 -3.28 25.52 10.81
N LYS A 200 -2.18 26.06 11.33
CA LYS A 200 -2.00 27.50 11.53
C LYS A 200 -2.08 28.27 10.21
N ALA A 201 -1.58 27.69 9.12
CA ALA A 201 -1.63 28.27 7.79
C ALA A 201 -2.98 28.05 7.07
N GLY A 202 -3.88 27.22 7.62
CA GLY A 202 -5.14 26.87 6.99
C GLY A 202 -4.98 25.98 5.74
N VAL A 203 -3.85 25.28 5.59
CA VAL A 203 -3.61 24.38 4.45
C VAL A 203 -3.78 22.91 4.86
N LYS A 204 -4.32 22.11 3.95
CA LYS A 204 -4.40 20.66 4.09
C LYS A 204 -3.01 19.99 4.02
N LEU A 205 -2.72 19.13 4.98
CA LEU A 205 -1.60 18.19 4.99
C LEU A 205 -2.12 16.76 4.92
N MET A 206 -1.69 16.01 3.92
CA MET A 206 -2.10 14.63 3.72
C MET A 206 -0.89 13.72 3.57
N VAL A 207 -0.92 12.56 4.22
CA VAL A 207 0.15 11.56 4.15
C VAL A 207 -0.23 10.52 3.11
N ASN A 208 0.66 10.20 2.18
CA ASN A 208 0.42 9.21 1.14
C ASN A 208 0.38 7.78 1.72
N GLN A 209 -0.76 7.43 2.29
CA GLN A 209 -1.13 6.07 2.71
C GLN A 209 -1.85 5.36 1.57
N GLN A 210 -1.19 5.24 0.41
CA GLN A 210 -1.80 4.67 -0.80
C GLN A 210 -2.31 3.25 -0.58
N ALA A 211 -1.81 2.52 0.43
CA ALA A 211 -2.26 1.18 0.76
C ALA A 211 -3.79 1.10 0.96
N ARG A 212 -4.44 2.15 1.49
CA ARG A 212 -5.91 2.24 1.64
C ARG A 212 -6.64 2.25 0.30
N TYR A 213 -5.95 2.59 -0.78
CA TYR A 213 -6.47 2.75 -2.14
C TYR A 213 -6.06 1.62 -3.09
N ALA A 214 -5.24 0.67 -2.64
CA ALA A 214 -5.00 -0.55 -3.40
C ALA A 214 -6.32 -1.33 -3.55
N PRO A 215 -6.64 -1.86 -4.74
CA PRO A 215 -7.95 -2.45 -5.03
C PRO A 215 -8.44 -3.46 -3.99
N GLY A 216 -7.61 -4.41 -3.58
CA GLY A 216 -7.98 -5.43 -2.59
C GLY A 216 -8.26 -4.87 -1.21
N HIS A 217 -7.48 -3.90 -0.75
CA HIS A 217 -7.69 -3.26 0.55
C HIS A 217 -8.92 -2.36 0.55
N ARG A 218 -9.14 -1.60 -0.54
CA ARG A 218 -10.32 -0.76 -0.70
C ARG A 218 -11.59 -1.60 -0.83
N PHE A 219 -11.53 -2.70 -1.57
CA PHE A 219 -12.63 -3.65 -1.69
C PHE A 219 -12.97 -4.27 -0.34
N ALA A 220 -11.97 -4.72 0.42
CA ALA A 220 -12.16 -5.25 1.76
C ALA A 220 -12.81 -4.21 2.70
N LYS A 221 -12.41 -2.93 2.63
CA LYS A 221 -13.09 -1.84 3.35
C LYS A 221 -14.58 -1.77 3.01
N LEU A 222 -14.92 -1.78 1.72
CA LEU A 222 -16.31 -1.70 1.27
C LEU A 222 -17.13 -2.91 1.75
N LEU A 223 -16.54 -4.11 1.81
CA LEU A 223 -17.21 -5.27 2.39
C LEU A 223 -17.55 -5.07 3.86
N VAL A 224 -16.63 -4.50 4.64
CA VAL A 224 -16.87 -4.17 6.05
C VAL A 224 -17.94 -3.09 6.17
N GLU A 225 -17.82 -1.98 5.44
CA GLU A 225 -18.76 -0.84 5.50
C GLU A 225 -20.18 -1.20 5.09
N ARG A 226 -20.33 -2.11 4.12
CA ARG A 226 -21.64 -2.57 3.63
C ARG A 226 -22.19 -3.75 4.42
N GLY A 227 -21.52 -4.16 5.51
CA GLY A 227 -21.99 -5.22 6.39
C GLY A 227 -21.93 -6.63 5.77
N PHE A 228 -21.13 -6.85 4.72
CA PHE A 228 -21.03 -8.17 4.11
C PHE A 228 -20.52 -9.21 5.11
N LEU A 229 -19.56 -8.82 5.95
CA LEU A 229 -18.89 -9.70 6.90
C LEU A 229 -19.58 -9.73 8.28
N GLY A 230 -20.62 -8.93 8.50
CA GLY A 230 -21.21 -8.72 9.83
C GLY A 230 -20.24 -7.96 10.74
N GLU A 231 -20.24 -8.32 12.03
CA GLU A 231 -19.33 -7.74 13.01
C GLU A 231 -17.93 -8.34 12.84
N VAL A 232 -16.95 -7.49 12.53
CA VAL A 232 -15.54 -7.89 12.39
C VAL A 232 -14.93 -8.09 13.77
N PHE A 233 -14.33 -9.25 14.01
CA PHE A 233 -13.74 -9.61 15.30
C PHE A 233 -12.25 -9.95 15.22
N HIS A 234 -11.72 -10.20 14.02
CA HIS A 234 -10.32 -10.55 13.85
C HIS A 234 -9.76 -10.08 12.51
N LEU A 235 -8.54 -9.56 12.54
CA LEU A 235 -7.80 -9.07 11.38
C LEU A 235 -6.42 -9.69 11.36
N THR A 236 -5.94 -10.10 10.18
CA THR A 236 -4.55 -10.52 10.01
C THR A 236 -3.88 -9.83 8.84
N HIS A 237 -2.58 -9.63 8.96
CA HIS A 237 -1.73 -9.30 7.83
C HIS A 237 -0.40 -10.05 7.89
N HIS A 238 -0.04 -10.72 6.80
CA HIS A 238 1.23 -11.37 6.59
C HIS A 238 2.01 -10.56 5.56
N VAL A 239 3.21 -10.12 5.93
CA VAL A 239 4.11 -9.35 5.09
C VAL A 239 5.40 -10.11 4.95
N ARG A 240 5.63 -10.69 3.77
CA ARG A 240 6.80 -11.51 3.48
C ARG A 240 7.53 -10.96 2.28
N GLY A 241 8.76 -10.51 2.50
CA GLY A 241 9.59 -9.86 1.49
C GLY A 241 11.07 -10.03 1.79
N ASN A 242 11.89 -9.29 1.04
CA ASN A 242 13.31 -9.19 1.31
C ASN A 242 13.80 -7.78 0.99
N GLN A 243 14.02 -6.99 2.04
CA GLN A 243 14.60 -5.64 1.96
C GLN A 243 15.88 -5.53 2.80
N ASP A 244 16.62 -6.63 2.92
CA ASP A 244 17.84 -6.70 3.73
C ASP A 244 19.05 -6.10 3.00
N GLY A 245 18.91 -4.98 2.28
CA GLY A 245 20.02 -4.34 1.58
C GLY A 245 19.68 -2.94 1.07
N GLY A 246 20.70 -2.17 0.69
CA GLY A 246 20.54 -0.77 0.28
C GLY A 246 20.07 0.12 1.44
N TRP A 247 19.48 1.27 1.12
CA TRP A 247 19.03 2.24 2.12
C TRP A 247 18.01 1.70 3.15
N PRO A 248 17.11 0.72 2.85
CA PRO A 248 16.28 0.07 3.87
C PRO A 248 17.08 -0.55 5.02
N ALA A 249 18.19 -1.24 4.69
CA ALA A 249 19.04 -1.88 5.69
C ALA A 249 19.77 -0.88 6.58
N GLU A 250 19.98 0.35 6.11
CA GLU A 250 20.66 1.43 6.82
C GLU A 250 19.68 2.32 7.61
N THR A 251 18.37 2.12 7.46
CA THR A 251 17.33 2.95 8.07
C THR A 251 16.87 2.35 9.41
N PRO A 252 16.97 3.09 10.54
CA PRO A 252 16.50 2.61 11.83
C PRO A 252 15.01 2.29 11.80
N ASN A 253 14.65 1.13 12.32
CA ASN A 253 13.29 0.63 12.46
C ASN A 253 12.50 0.60 11.15
N PHE A 254 13.21 0.49 10.02
CA PHE A 254 12.64 0.52 8.67
C PHE A 254 11.42 -0.39 8.51
N LEU A 255 11.52 -1.64 8.96
CA LEU A 255 10.44 -2.60 8.74
C LEU A 255 9.13 -2.16 9.37
N ILE A 256 9.12 -1.52 10.54
CA ILE A 256 7.88 -1.17 11.22
C ILE A 256 7.46 0.27 10.92
N VAL A 257 8.41 1.21 10.96
CA VAL A 257 8.13 2.64 10.81
C VAL A 257 7.99 3.04 9.34
N ASP A 258 8.75 2.42 8.43
CA ASP A 258 8.73 2.76 7.01
C ASP A 258 7.85 1.82 6.18
N HIS A 259 8.13 0.52 6.23
CA HIS A 259 7.43 -0.45 5.40
C HIS A 259 6.10 -0.87 6.06
N GLY A 260 6.15 -1.25 7.33
CA GLY A 260 5.09 -1.83 8.12
C GLY A 260 3.93 -0.89 8.42
N ILE A 261 4.21 0.42 8.38
CA ILE A 261 3.24 1.47 8.73
C ILE A 261 1.96 1.43 7.88
N HIS A 262 2.06 1.00 6.63
CA HIS A 262 0.88 0.79 5.78
C HIS A 262 -0.07 -0.27 6.36
N TYR A 263 0.48 -1.36 6.86
CA TYR A 263 -0.32 -2.48 7.34
C TYR A 263 -0.89 -2.22 8.72
N LEU A 264 -0.15 -1.50 9.57
CA LEU A 264 -0.67 -0.96 10.83
C LEU A 264 -1.83 0.03 10.57
N ASP A 265 -1.69 0.89 9.56
CA ASP A 265 -2.73 1.82 9.13
C ASP A 265 -3.99 1.09 8.63
N LEU A 266 -3.83 0.00 7.87
CA LEU A 266 -4.94 -0.80 7.35
C LEU A 266 -5.81 -1.40 8.46
N MET A 267 -5.23 -1.77 9.61
CA MET A 267 -6.00 -2.31 10.75
C MET A 267 -6.99 -1.28 11.30
N ARG A 268 -6.56 0.00 11.37
CA ARG A 268 -7.41 1.13 11.75
C ARG A 268 -8.45 1.41 10.65
N TYR A 269 -7.98 1.44 9.41
CA TYR A 269 -8.79 1.79 8.24
C TYR A 269 -10.00 0.88 8.07
N TRP A 270 -9.83 -0.45 8.06
CA TRP A 270 -10.93 -1.36 7.74
C TRP A 270 -12.12 -1.22 8.68
N THR A 271 -11.84 -1.11 9.98
CA THR A 271 -12.87 -1.09 11.02
C THR A 271 -13.30 0.32 11.41
N GLY A 272 -12.48 1.35 11.12
CA GLY A 272 -12.67 2.70 11.65
C GLY A 272 -12.43 2.79 13.16
N ARG A 273 -11.87 1.74 13.77
CA ARG A 273 -11.61 1.64 15.21
C ARG A 273 -10.14 1.88 15.49
N GLU A 274 -9.83 2.28 16.71
CA GLU A 274 -8.47 2.57 17.15
C GLU A 274 -7.98 1.48 18.12
N PRO A 275 -6.77 0.92 17.91
CA PRO A 275 -6.15 0.07 18.91
C PRO A 275 -5.89 0.84 20.21
N GLN A 276 -6.13 0.20 21.35
CA GLN A 276 -5.86 0.72 22.69
C GLN A 276 -4.46 0.32 23.19
N ALA A 277 -3.94 -0.81 22.74
CA ALA A 277 -2.60 -1.28 23.09
C ALA A 277 -1.95 -2.07 21.95
N VAL A 278 -0.62 -2.09 21.96
CA VAL A 278 0.20 -2.89 21.04
C VAL A 278 1.19 -3.75 21.81
N LEU A 279 1.29 -5.02 21.44
CA LEU A 279 2.32 -5.95 21.88
C LEU A 279 3.12 -6.41 20.67
N ALA A 280 4.45 -6.28 20.73
CA ALA A 280 5.33 -6.72 19.66
C ALA A 280 6.47 -7.58 20.20
N THR A 281 6.86 -8.57 19.42
CA THR A 281 8.11 -9.33 19.60
C THR A 281 8.87 -9.38 18.29
N THR A 282 10.18 -9.53 18.37
CA THR A 282 11.04 -9.48 17.20
C THR A 282 12.22 -10.43 17.31
N VAL A 283 12.74 -10.85 16.15
CA VAL A 283 13.98 -11.62 16.04
C VAL A 283 14.81 -11.08 14.87
N ARG A 284 16.11 -11.35 14.91
CA ARG A 284 17.02 -11.12 13.78
C ARG A 284 17.33 -12.43 13.09
N MET A 285 17.34 -12.42 11.77
CA MET A 285 17.90 -13.54 11.01
C MET A 285 19.42 -13.59 11.24
N PRO A 286 20.03 -14.76 11.46
CA PRO A 286 21.49 -14.89 11.47
C PRO A 286 22.10 -14.31 10.19
N GLY A 287 23.08 -13.41 10.32
CA GLY A 287 23.72 -12.75 9.18
C GLY A 287 22.89 -11.64 8.52
N GLN A 288 21.76 -11.22 9.11
CA GLN A 288 20.98 -10.08 8.64
C GLN A 288 21.86 -8.82 8.53
N ARG A 289 21.76 -8.10 7.40
CA ARG A 289 22.51 -6.87 7.15
C ARG A 289 21.85 -5.63 7.74
N ALA A 290 20.52 -5.60 7.78
CA ALA A 290 19.75 -4.47 8.27
C ALA A 290 20.06 -4.16 9.75
N ILE A 291 20.22 -2.87 10.05
CA ILE A 291 20.59 -2.38 11.38
C ILE A 291 19.51 -2.61 12.42
N SER A 292 18.22 -2.65 12.03
CA SER A 292 17.10 -3.00 12.90
C SER A 292 16.57 -4.41 12.57
N PRO A 293 15.88 -5.08 13.51
CA PRO A 293 15.27 -6.37 13.23
C PRO A 293 14.34 -6.33 12.00
N MET A 294 14.24 -7.45 11.28
CA MET A 294 13.41 -7.57 10.07
C MET A 294 12.36 -8.69 10.16
N VAL A 295 12.12 -9.21 11.37
CA VAL A 295 11.06 -10.18 11.65
C VAL A 295 10.30 -9.72 12.89
N TYR A 296 9.00 -9.51 12.77
CA TYR A 296 8.14 -9.06 13.88
C TYR A 296 6.85 -9.87 13.94
N SER A 297 6.37 -10.10 15.15
CA SER A 297 4.98 -10.49 15.43
C SER A 297 4.35 -9.39 16.27
N ILE A 298 3.26 -8.80 15.79
CA ILE A 298 2.58 -7.67 16.42
C ILE A 298 1.12 -8.05 16.69
N THR A 299 0.65 -7.79 17.89
CA THR A 299 -0.76 -7.91 18.30
C THR A 299 -1.28 -6.54 18.66
N LEU A 300 -2.41 -6.16 18.07
CA LEU A 300 -3.15 -4.95 18.38
C LEU A 300 -4.40 -5.32 19.15
N ALA A 301 -4.54 -4.80 20.36
CA ALA A 301 -5.74 -4.93 21.16
C ALA A 301 -6.62 -3.70 20.92
N PHE A 302 -7.87 -3.91 20.49
CA PHE A 302 -8.86 -2.85 20.36
C PHE A 302 -9.76 -2.83 21.58
N ASP A 303 -10.67 -3.81 21.70
CA ASP A 303 -11.50 -4.06 22.89
C ASP A 303 -11.82 -5.56 22.99
N GLU A 304 -12.80 -5.92 23.81
CA GLU A 304 -13.26 -7.29 24.06
C GLU A 304 -13.82 -8.02 22.82
N HIS A 305 -14.06 -7.31 21.71
CA HIS A 305 -14.66 -7.88 20.50
C HIS A 305 -13.75 -7.87 19.27
N LEU A 306 -12.61 -7.18 19.30
CA LEU A 306 -11.72 -7.06 18.14
C LEU A 306 -10.24 -7.13 18.51
N MET A 307 -9.52 -7.97 17.77
CA MET A 307 -8.08 -8.09 17.80
C MET A 307 -7.51 -8.08 16.39
N ALA A 308 -6.28 -7.57 16.22
CA ALA A 308 -5.52 -7.73 14.99
C ALA A 308 -4.14 -8.33 15.23
N ASN A 309 -3.66 -9.16 14.31
CA ASN A 309 -2.33 -9.74 14.34
C ASN A 309 -1.58 -9.49 13.03
N LEU A 310 -0.35 -8.99 13.12
CA LEU A 310 0.50 -8.73 11.97
C LEU A 310 1.80 -9.51 12.11
N TRP A 311 2.17 -10.22 11.05
CA TRP A 311 3.43 -10.95 10.96
C TRP A 311 4.27 -10.40 9.83
N PHE A 312 5.44 -9.90 10.19
CA PHE A 312 6.43 -9.38 9.26
C PHE A 312 7.62 -10.31 9.20
N ASN A 313 8.06 -10.62 7.98
CA ASN A 313 9.35 -11.24 7.70
C ASN A 313 9.88 -10.63 6.40
N ASP A 314 10.74 -9.64 6.50
CA ASP A 314 11.27 -8.89 5.35
C ASP A 314 12.74 -9.25 5.07
N VAL A 315 13.10 -10.49 5.42
CA VAL A 315 14.40 -11.15 5.21
C VAL A 315 14.21 -12.57 4.64
N VAL A 316 13.12 -12.81 3.90
CA VAL A 316 12.84 -14.12 3.30
C VAL A 316 13.92 -14.50 2.29
N GLN A 317 14.51 -15.69 2.46
CA GLN A 317 15.59 -16.19 1.61
C GLN A 317 15.09 -16.94 0.37
N GLY A 318 13.86 -17.45 0.42
CA GLY A 318 13.20 -18.11 -0.72
C GLY A 318 12.56 -17.11 -1.69
N LYS A 319 12.27 -17.55 -2.92
CA LYS A 319 11.59 -16.74 -3.96
C LYS A 319 10.06 -16.71 -3.80
N ASP A 320 9.57 -16.66 -2.58
CA ASP A 320 8.14 -16.57 -2.24
C ASP A 320 7.92 -15.37 -1.32
N SER A 321 7.71 -14.22 -1.95
CA SER A 321 7.30 -12.99 -1.28
C SER A 321 5.80 -12.80 -1.51
N HIS A 322 5.06 -12.63 -0.44
CA HIS A 322 3.62 -12.41 -0.49
C HIS A 322 3.17 -11.47 0.62
N TYR A 323 2.16 -10.69 0.28
CA TYR A 323 1.52 -9.73 1.15
C TYR A 323 0.04 -10.11 1.17
N GLU A 324 -0.43 -10.57 2.31
CA GLU A 324 -1.75 -11.18 2.41
C GLU A 324 -2.46 -10.71 3.66
N PHE A 325 -3.74 -10.39 3.53
CA PHE A 325 -4.60 -10.04 4.64
C PHE A 325 -5.77 -11.01 4.76
N THR A 326 -6.32 -11.12 5.96
CA THR A 326 -7.64 -11.70 6.22
C THR A 326 -8.43 -10.80 7.16
N ILE A 327 -9.73 -10.69 6.91
CA ILE A 327 -10.71 -10.03 7.78
C ILE A 327 -11.80 -11.06 8.07
N ASP A 328 -11.94 -11.43 9.34
CA ASP A 328 -12.96 -12.34 9.82
C ASP A 328 -14.08 -11.56 10.50
N GLY A 329 -15.31 -11.83 10.08
CA GLY A 329 -16.51 -11.30 10.71
C GLY A 329 -17.56 -12.37 10.96
N THR A 330 -18.59 -12.02 11.73
CA THR A 330 -19.64 -12.96 12.17
C THR A 330 -20.45 -13.57 11.02
N GLN A 331 -20.44 -12.98 9.83
CA GLN A 331 -21.21 -13.45 8.65
C GLN A 331 -20.34 -13.94 7.48
N GLY A 332 -19.01 -13.83 7.59
CA GLY A 332 -18.12 -14.25 6.53
C GLY A 332 -16.69 -13.72 6.72
N LEU A 333 -15.85 -13.98 5.74
CA LEU A 333 -14.49 -13.48 5.69
C LEU A 333 -14.12 -12.97 4.30
N VAL A 334 -13.10 -12.12 4.26
CA VAL A 334 -12.35 -11.83 3.05
C VAL A 334 -10.87 -12.08 3.30
N ARG A 335 -10.23 -12.79 2.38
CA ARG A 335 -8.79 -13.01 2.33
C ARG A 335 -8.25 -12.49 1.01
N GLY A 336 -7.12 -11.80 0.99
CA GLY A 336 -6.61 -11.27 -0.27
C GLY A 336 -5.24 -10.63 -0.20
N ASN A 337 -4.88 -10.01 -1.31
CA ASN A 337 -3.70 -9.16 -1.48
C ASN A 337 -4.12 -7.86 -2.19
N ALA A 338 -3.15 -7.11 -2.73
CA ALA A 338 -3.43 -5.83 -3.40
C ALA A 338 -4.43 -5.91 -4.57
N THR A 339 -4.56 -7.04 -5.26
CA THR A 339 -5.39 -7.17 -6.48
C THR A 339 -6.28 -8.41 -6.50
N GLN A 340 -6.11 -9.35 -5.57
CA GLN A 340 -6.87 -10.60 -5.52
C GLN A 340 -7.60 -10.71 -4.20
N VAL A 341 -8.86 -11.14 -4.25
CA VAL A 341 -9.65 -11.42 -3.05
C VAL A 341 -10.43 -12.72 -3.18
N THR A 342 -10.53 -13.44 -2.07
CA THR A 342 -11.44 -14.56 -1.84
C THR A 342 -12.40 -14.13 -0.75
N VAL A 343 -13.69 -14.11 -1.07
CA VAL A 343 -14.77 -13.79 -0.12
C VAL A 343 -15.53 -15.07 0.16
N ALA A 344 -15.77 -15.38 1.44
CA ALA A 344 -16.61 -16.49 1.85
C ALA A 344 -17.70 -16.00 2.79
N LEU A 345 -18.97 -16.25 2.46
CA LEU A 345 -20.14 -15.77 3.22
C LEU A 345 -20.99 -16.97 3.67
N LYS A 346 -21.51 -16.94 4.91
CA LYS A 346 -22.28 -18.04 5.50
C LYS A 346 -23.54 -18.38 4.71
N ASP A 347 -24.27 -17.35 4.30
CA ASP A 347 -25.60 -17.48 3.69
C ASP A 347 -25.59 -17.31 2.17
N ALA A 348 -24.42 -17.46 1.53
CA ALA A 348 -24.30 -17.32 0.09
C ALA A 348 -24.20 -18.68 -0.62
N ASP A 349 -24.77 -18.76 -1.83
CA ASP A 349 -24.61 -19.90 -2.73
C ASP A 349 -24.14 -19.40 -4.12
N PRO A 350 -22.94 -19.78 -4.59
CA PRO A 350 -21.95 -20.56 -3.85
C PRO A 350 -21.39 -19.82 -2.62
N PRO A 351 -20.85 -20.55 -1.63
CA PRO A 351 -20.36 -19.96 -0.40
C PRO A 351 -19.06 -19.17 -0.58
N ILE A 352 -18.34 -19.37 -1.70
CA ILE A 352 -17.02 -18.77 -1.94
C ILE A 352 -16.96 -18.14 -3.33
N LEU A 353 -16.51 -16.88 -3.37
CA LEU A 353 -16.24 -16.12 -4.58
C LEU A 353 -14.77 -15.69 -4.63
N ARG A 354 -14.10 -15.91 -5.76
CA ARG A 354 -12.74 -15.43 -6.03
C ARG A 354 -12.75 -14.38 -7.13
N LEU A 355 -12.09 -13.25 -6.87
CA LEU A 355 -12.05 -12.09 -7.75
C LEU A 355 -10.63 -11.64 -8.02
N GLU A 356 -10.37 -11.38 -9.30
CA GLU A 356 -9.26 -10.56 -9.77
C GLU A 356 -9.78 -9.13 -9.92
N LEU A 357 -9.28 -8.22 -9.09
CA LEU A 357 -9.68 -6.81 -9.06
C LEU A 357 -8.86 -6.01 -10.07
N LYS A 358 -9.48 -4.96 -10.61
CA LYS A 358 -8.85 -4.07 -11.58
C LYS A 358 -8.08 -2.95 -10.89
N GLY A 359 -7.03 -2.46 -11.54
CA GLY A 359 -6.13 -1.44 -11.00
C GLY A 359 -4.97 -2.06 -10.24
N SER A 360 -4.19 -1.22 -9.56
CA SER A 360 -2.92 -1.67 -8.98
C SER A 360 -2.46 -0.82 -7.81
N TRP A 361 -1.56 -1.40 -7.01
CA TRP A 361 -0.84 -0.66 -5.97
C TRP A 361 0.00 0.48 -6.56
N PHE A 362 0.67 0.21 -7.68
CA PHE A 362 1.40 1.19 -8.48
C PHE A 362 0.88 1.15 -9.92
N PRO A 363 0.51 2.28 -10.54
CA PRO A 363 0.48 3.63 -9.99
C PRO A 363 -0.90 4.05 -9.44
N ASP A 364 -1.95 3.24 -9.61
CA ASP A 364 -3.34 3.71 -9.45
C ASP A 364 -3.67 4.21 -8.04
N ALA A 365 -3.19 3.51 -7.01
CA ALA A 365 -3.39 3.92 -5.63
C ALA A 365 -2.76 5.30 -5.30
N PHE A 366 -1.70 5.72 -6.01
CA PHE A 366 -1.08 7.05 -5.85
C PHE A 366 -1.92 8.16 -6.49
N ALA A 367 -2.61 7.87 -7.60
CA ALA A 367 -3.56 8.84 -8.16
C ALA A 367 -4.73 9.06 -7.21
N ALA A 368 -5.18 8.01 -6.50
CA ALA A 368 -6.28 8.10 -5.56
C ALA A 368 -5.99 9.01 -4.37
N THR A 369 -4.76 8.99 -3.84
CA THR A 369 -4.40 9.90 -2.74
C THR A 369 -4.36 11.34 -3.23
N MET A 370 -3.72 11.65 -4.35
CA MET A 370 -3.75 13.01 -4.90
C MET A 370 -5.19 13.48 -5.21
N ALA A 371 -6.03 12.60 -5.76
CA ALA A 371 -7.44 12.90 -6.02
C ALA A 371 -8.25 13.16 -4.75
N GLU A 372 -7.97 12.45 -3.65
CA GLU A 372 -8.57 12.72 -2.34
C GLU A 372 -8.14 14.09 -1.80
N LEU A 373 -6.85 14.44 -1.90
CA LEU A 373 -6.39 15.76 -1.47
C LEU A 373 -7.09 16.87 -2.26
N MET A 374 -7.15 16.74 -3.59
CA MET A 374 -7.90 17.68 -4.44
C MET A 374 -9.37 17.79 -4.03
N ARG A 375 -10.01 16.68 -3.63
CA ARG A 375 -11.39 16.67 -3.13
C ARG A 375 -11.53 17.41 -1.81
N ALA A 376 -10.68 17.11 -0.83
CA ALA A 376 -10.68 17.77 0.47
C ALA A 376 -10.44 19.29 0.37
N ILE A 377 -9.64 19.74 -0.60
CA ILE A 377 -9.46 21.17 -0.90
C ILE A 377 -10.78 21.80 -1.39
N GLN A 378 -11.52 21.11 -2.26
CA GLN A 378 -12.80 21.61 -2.80
C GLN A 378 -13.92 21.64 -1.76
N GLU A 379 -13.98 20.61 -0.91
CA GLU A 379 -15.03 20.43 0.08
C GLU A 379 -14.74 21.22 1.38
N GLY A 380 -13.48 21.61 1.61
CA GLY A 380 -13.05 22.24 2.86
C GLY A 380 -12.86 21.25 4.01
N ASP A 381 -13.10 19.97 3.77
CA ASP A 381 -13.05 18.89 4.76
C ASP A 381 -11.62 18.44 5.10
N GLU A 382 -11.49 17.71 6.20
CA GLU A 382 -10.24 17.02 6.56
C GLU A 382 -10.12 15.72 5.74
N PRO A 383 -9.01 15.48 5.01
CA PRO A 383 -8.85 14.24 4.26
C PRO A 383 -8.75 13.02 5.20
N ALA A 384 -9.19 11.85 4.75
CA ALA A 384 -9.23 10.63 5.57
C ALA A 384 -7.83 10.10 5.94
N ILE A 385 -6.82 10.46 5.17
CA ILE A 385 -5.39 10.19 5.42
C ILE A 385 -4.63 11.48 5.73
N SER A 386 -5.26 12.40 6.47
CA SER A 386 -4.61 13.65 6.89
C SER A 386 -3.38 13.41 7.77
N GLY A 387 -2.54 14.44 7.88
CA GLY A 387 -1.43 14.47 8.83
C GLY A 387 -1.91 14.19 10.26
N ARG A 388 -3.04 14.78 10.65
CA ARG A 388 -3.64 14.59 11.99
C ARG A 388 -4.09 13.15 12.22
N ASP A 389 -4.75 12.49 11.26
CA ASP A 389 -5.09 11.07 11.39
C ASP A 389 -3.83 10.19 11.48
N ASN A 390 -2.82 10.51 10.65
CA ASN A 390 -1.58 9.73 10.59
C ASN A 390 -0.70 9.87 11.83
N LEU A 391 -0.92 10.84 12.72
CA LEU A 391 -0.31 10.85 14.06
C LEU A 391 -0.62 9.56 14.82
N LYS A 392 -1.85 9.06 14.70
CA LYS A 392 -2.27 7.81 15.36
C LYS A 392 -1.58 6.60 14.77
N THR A 393 -1.44 6.55 13.44
CA THR A 393 -0.68 5.49 12.76
C THR A 393 0.80 5.53 13.13
N LEU A 394 1.42 6.71 13.20
CA LEU A 394 2.81 6.85 13.61
C LEU A 394 3.00 6.42 15.08
N ARG A 395 2.10 6.85 15.98
CA ARG A 395 2.08 6.44 17.39
C ARG A 395 2.03 4.92 17.53
N LEU A 396 1.19 4.28 16.73
CA LEU A 396 1.07 2.83 16.69
C LEU A 396 2.37 2.14 16.24
N ALA A 397 3.02 2.64 15.18
CA ALA A 397 4.29 2.10 14.70
C ALA A 397 5.42 2.27 15.72
N LEU A 398 5.52 3.45 16.34
CA LEU A 398 6.50 3.72 17.39
C LEU A 398 6.23 2.88 18.65
N GLY A 399 4.97 2.73 19.04
CA GLY A 399 4.57 1.87 20.15
C GLY A 399 4.89 0.39 19.91
N ALA A 400 4.79 -0.09 18.66
CA ALA A 400 5.21 -1.44 18.30
C ALA A 400 6.73 -1.62 18.43
N VAL A 401 7.53 -0.63 18.03
CA VAL A 401 8.98 -0.64 18.24
C VAL A 401 9.28 -0.69 19.74
N GLN A 402 8.73 0.24 20.51
CA GLN A 402 8.91 0.31 21.97
C GLN A 402 8.50 -1.00 22.65
N SER A 403 7.36 -1.58 22.28
CA SER A 403 6.89 -2.85 22.83
C SER A 403 7.89 -3.99 22.59
N SER A 404 8.50 -4.02 21.40
CA SER A 404 9.48 -5.05 21.05
C SER A 404 10.80 -4.94 21.82
N GLU A 405 11.15 -3.73 22.25
CA GLU A 405 12.35 -3.45 23.05
C GLU A 405 12.10 -3.73 24.54
N GLU A 406 10.92 -3.37 25.04
CA GLU A 406 10.55 -3.51 26.45
C GLU A 406 9.90 -4.87 26.79
N LEU A 407 9.56 -5.68 25.78
CA LEU A 407 8.93 -7.00 25.92
C LEU A 407 7.62 -6.97 26.72
N ARG A 408 6.84 -5.90 26.57
CA ARG A 408 5.55 -5.70 27.25
C ARG A 408 4.55 -4.94 26.36
N PRO A 409 3.24 -5.03 26.64
CA PRO A 409 2.25 -4.19 25.95
C PRO A 409 2.50 -2.70 26.22
N ILE A 410 2.27 -1.89 25.19
CA ILE A 410 2.32 -0.42 25.24
C ILE A 410 0.91 0.10 25.00
N SER A 411 0.39 0.87 25.95
CA SER A 411 -0.86 1.62 25.77
C SER A 411 -0.63 2.78 24.81
N LEU A 412 -1.57 2.99 23.89
CA LEU A 412 -1.42 3.94 22.80
C LEU A 412 -1.99 5.30 23.15
#